data_AF-A0A842MR38-F1
#
_entry.id   AF-A0A842MR38-F1
#
_cell.length_a   1.000
_cell.length_b   1.000
_cell.length_c   1.000
_cell.angle_alpha   90.00
_cell.angle_beta   90.00
_cell.angle_gamma   90.00
#
_symmetry.space_group_name_H-M   'P 1'
#
loop_
_entity.id
_entity.type
_entity.pdbx_description
1 polymer ?
#
loop_
_entity_poly.entity_id
_entity_poly.type
_entity_poly.pdbx_seq_one_letter_code
_entity_poly.pdbx_strand_id
1 'polypeptide(L)'
;SKKILEEEATKLAEKAKTLEKLSASKDAPSLLLEASYFMDIEFPSASKKKLDELRGYVTATIEGHHFYKSCGGRVSATLEMAERLLEKGECASEVKEMFRRQVEPEFPEEGSIVDVKHVKLSGSVFNLGKATIESLDADRLTYSRTIKCDGIYDGLNVPKEAGDKAVSETILGEDYIITKYLSKDGVLKGAYVNLNTPVEIYPNAIRYVDLEVDVCLLPDGSKKILEVNKLEGALNRGLISKQLFEKTLKKAKRILEDIEIIS
;
A
#
# COMPACT_ATOMS: atom_id res chain seq x y z
N SER A 1 33.06 -7.31 6.05
CA SER A 1 34.29 -7.48 6.85
C SER A 1 34.21 -8.83 7.54
N LYS A 2 35.05 -9.81 7.16
CA LYS A 2 35.05 -11.19 7.69
C LYS A 2 35.04 -11.25 9.23
N LYS A 3 35.73 -10.30 9.86
CA LYS A 3 35.84 -10.17 11.31
C LYS A 3 34.49 -9.92 12.01
N ILE A 4 33.60 -9.15 11.39
CA ILE A 4 32.26 -8.87 11.95
C ILE A 4 31.42 -10.16 11.99
N LEU A 5 31.51 -10.98 10.93
CA LEU A 5 30.79 -12.24 10.86
C LEU A 5 31.32 -13.27 11.87
N GLU A 6 32.64 -13.30 12.10
CA GLU A 6 33.27 -14.15 13.10
C GLU A 6 32.88 -13.75 14.53
N GLU A 7 32.84 -12.45 14.83
CA GLU A 7 32.38 -11.92 16.12
C GLU A 7 30.90 -12.24 16.37
N GLU A 8 30.05 -12.11 15.35
CA GLU A 8 28.62 -12.39 15.44
C GLU A 8 28.33 -13.90 15.60
N ALA A 9 29.03 -14.76 14.85
CA ALA A 9 28.93 -16.21 15.01
C ALA A 9 29.31 -16.65 16.43
N THR A 10 30.35 -16.04 17.01
CA THR A 10 30.79 -16.32 18.38
C THR A 10 29.72 -15.92 19.40
N LYS A 11 29.15 -14.72 19.29
CA LYS A 11 28.03 -14.26 20.14
C LYS A 11 26.81 -15.18 20.05
N LEU A 12 26.45 -15.64 18.86
CA LEU A 12 25.32 -16.55 18.66
C LEU A 12 25.57 -17.91 19.33
N ALA A 13 26.80 -18.45 19.22
CA ALA A 13 27.17 -19.70 19.87
C ALA A 13 27.13 -19.60 21.41
N GLU A 14 27.58 -18.48 21.98
CA GLU A 14 27.47 -18.23 23.43
C GLU A 14 26.01 -18.10 23.89
N LYS A 15 25.18 -17.42 23.10
CA LYS A 15 23.75 -17.29 23.37
C LYS A 15 23.04 -18.65 23.34
N ALA A 16 23.39 -19.53 22.39
CA ALA A 16 22.88 -20.89 22.32
C ALA A 16 23.24 -21.72 23.56
N LYS A 17 24.52 -21.70 23.99
CA LYS A 17 24.97 -22.39 25.22
C LYS A 17 24.26 -21.87 26.48
N THR A 18 23.98 -20.58 26.52
CA THR A 18 23.25 -19.96 27.64
C THR A 18 21.80 -20.46 27.69
N LEU A 19 21.15 -20.58 26.52
CA LEU A 19 19.79 -21.14 26.41
C LEU A 19 19.71 -22.62 26.80
N GLU A 20 20.70 -23.43 26.44
CA GLU A 20 20.78 -24.85 26.86
C GLU A 20 20.90 -24.99 28.39
N LYS A 21 21.65 -24.11 29.05
CA LYS A 21 21.73 -24.11 30.52
C LYS A 21 20.43 -23.64 31.16
N LEU A 22 19.77 -22.65 30.57
CA LEU A 22 18.47 -22.14 31.03
C LEU A 22 17.36 -23.17 30.85
N SER A 23 17.36 -23.95 29.76
CA SER A 23 16.39 -25.01 29.54
C SER A 23 16.55 -26.18 30.52
N ALA A 24 17.80 -26.51 30.88
CA ALA A 24 18.09 -27.56 31.86
C ALA A 24 17.73 -27.20 33.31
N SER A 25 17.53 -25.91 33.62
CA SER A 25 17.30 -25.40 34.98
C SER A 25 15.86 -24.93 35.23
N LYS A 26 14.98 -24.95 34.23
CA LYS A 26 13.58 -24.56 34.38
C LYS A 26 12.64 -25.73 34.04
N ASP A 27 11.58 -25.86 34.82
CA ASP A 27 10.50 -26.80 34.52
C ASP A 27 9.72 -26.36 33.27
N ALA A 28 9.20 -27.34 32.54
CA ALA A 28 8.39 -27.09 31.35
C ALA A 28 6.91 -26.88 31.73
N PRO A 29 6.18 -25.95 31.06
CA PRO A 29 6.65 -24.99 30.06
C PRO A 29 7.14 -23.68 30.68
N SER A 30 8.28 -23.15 30.22
CA SER A 30 8.81 -21.85 30.64
C SER A 30 9.44 -21.08 29.48
N LEU A 31 9.29 -19.75 29.48
CA LEU A 31 9.91 -18.87 28.49
C LEU A 31 11.43 -18.81 28.73
N LEU A 32 12.20 -19.18 27.71
CA LEU A 32 13.67 -19.23 27.75
C LEU A 32 14.32 -18.07 26.99
N LEU A 33 13.67 -17.60 25.93
CA LEU A 33 14.09 -16.46 25.15
C LEU A 33 12.84 -15.68 24.72
N GLU A 34 12.81 -14.39 25.04
CA GLU A 34 11.87 -13.47 24.41
C GLU A 34 12.32 -13.26 22.96
N ALA A 35 11.42 -13.49 22.01
CA ALA A 35 11.77 -13.37 20.59
C ALA A 35 12.28 -11.95 20.29
N SER A 36 13.25 -11.84 19.39
CA SER A 36 13.63 -10.54 18.82
C SER A 36 12.37 -9.89 18.24
N TYR A 37 12.06 -8.66 18.64
CA TYR A 37 10.98 -7.90 18.04
C TYR A 37 11.39 -7.52 16.60
N PHE A 38 10.83 -8.22 15.63
CA PHE A 38 10.88 -7.80 14.23
C PHE A 38 9.73 -6.83 13.99
N MET A 39 10.03 -5.66 13.47
CA MET A 39 9.02 -4.68 13.09
C MET A 39 9.12 -4.44 11.59
N ASP A 40 8.06 -4.79 10.88
CA ASP A 40 7.90 -4.46 9.48
C ASP A 40 7.27 -3.07 9.37
N ILE A 41 7.88 -2.20 8.57
CA ILE A 41 7.39 -0.84 8.32
C ILE A 41 7.00 -0.72 6.85
N GLU A 42 5.77 -0.32 6.58
CA GLU A 42 5.33 0.02 5.23
C GLU A 42 5.78 1.45 4.88
N PHE A 43 6.43 1.61 3.72
CA PHE A 43 6.76 2.92 3.16
C PHE A 43 5.82 3.26 1.98
N PRO A 44 4.88 4.20 2.16
CA PRO A 44 4.04 4.70 1.06
C PRO A 44 4.85 5.47 0.00
N SER A 45 4.23 5.73 -1.14
CA SER A 45 4.82 6.43 -2.30
C SER A 45 5.53 7.74 -1.93
N ALA A 46 4.93 8.59 -1.09
CA ALA A 46 5.54 9.84 -0.65
C ALA A 46 6.84 9.63 0.16
N SER A 47 6.87 8.60 1.02
CA SER A 47 8.07 8.25 1.79
C SER A 47 9.16 7.69 0.88
N LYS A 48 8.80 6.81 -0.07
CA LYS A 48 9.72 6.26 -1.08
C LYS A 48 10.36 7.36 -1.91
N LYS A 49 9.56 8.31 -2.40
CA LYS A 49 10.05 9.48 -3.13
C LYS A 49 11.07 10.27 -2.31
N LYS A 50 10.81 10.48 -1.02
CA LYS A 50 11.76 11.19 -0.15
C LYS A 50 13.06 10.42 0.04
N LEU A 51 12.98 9.09 0.16
CA LEU A 51 14.16 8.24 0.26
C LEU A 51 14.95 8.19 -1.07
N ASP A 52 14.27 8.22 -2.21
CA ASP A 52 14.88 8.32 -3.54
C ASP A 52 15.65 9.64 -3.69
N GLU A 53 15.07 10.77 -3.27
CA GLU A 53 15.76 12.07 -3.24
C GLU A 53 17.05 12.00 -2.41
N LEU A 54 16.97 11.44 -1.19
CA LEU A 54 18.12 11.29 -0.31
C LEU A 54 19.21 10.39 -0.91
N ARG A 55 18.80 9.29 -1.54
CA ARG A 55 19.69 8.35 -2.24
C ARG A 55 20.42 9.02 -3.39
N GLY A 56 19.74 9.89 -4.14
CA GLY A 56 20.32 10.63 -5.26
C GLY A 56 21.49 11.55 -4.89
N TYR A 57 21.62 11.98 -3.63
CA TYR A 57 22.79 12.74 -3.16
C TYR A 57 24.02 11.86 -2.88
N VAL A 58 23.82 10.55 -2.70
CA VAL A 58 24.89 9.64 -2.25
C VAL A 58 25.39 8.76 -3.39
N THR A 59 24.51 8.35 -4.30
CA THR A 59 24.86 7.45 -5.41
C THR A 59 24.08 7.76 -6.66
N ALA A 60 24.66 7.44 -7.83
CA ALA A 60 23.92 7.43 -9.07
C ALA A 60 22.77 6.40 -8.96
N THR A 61 21.55 6.84 -9.28
CA THR A 61 20.33 6.05 -9.05
C THR A 61 19.28 6.40 -10.10
N ILE A 62 18.38 5.45 -10.37
CA ILE A 62 17.21 5.69 -11.20
C ILE A 62 16.11 6.32 -10.33
N GLU A 63 15.41 7.32 -10.88
CA GLU A 63 14.26 7.93 -10.20
C GLU A 63 13.19 6.87 -9.91
N GLY A 64 12.63 6.88 -8.69
CA GLY A 64 11.68 5.85 -8.27
C GLY A 64 12.33 4.53 -7.86
N HIS A 65 13.63 4.52 -7.51
CA HIS A 65 14.36 3.31 -7.08
C HIS A 65 13.56 2.47 -6.09
N HIS A 66 13.08 3.05 -4.99
CA HIS A 66 12.38 2.28 -3.96
C HIS A 66 11.06 1.67 -4.47
N PHE A 67 10.37 2.35 -5.39
CA PHE A 67 9.17 1.82 -6.04
C PHE A 67 9.51 0.62 -6.94
N TYR A 68 10.44 0.79 -7.88
CA TYR A 68 10.85 -0.29 -8.80
C TYR A 68 11.48 -1.48 -8.07
N LYS A 69 12.20 -1.22 -6.98
CA LYS A 69 12.73 -2.27 -6.09
C LYS A 69 11.60 -3.05 -5.43
N SER A 70 10.54 -2.36 -5.00
CA SER A 70 9.36 -2.96 -4.38
C SER A 70 8.53 -3.80 -5.36
N CYS A 71 8.64 -3.56 -6.67
CA CYS A 71 8.01 -4.42 -7.69
C CYS A 71 8.56 -5.85 -7.70
N GLY A 72 9.81 -6.04 -7.27
CA GLY A 72 10.49 -7.33 -7.33
C GLY A 72 10.68 -7.83 -8.76
N GLY A 73 10.97 -9.14 -8.89
CA GLY A 73 11.02 -9.84 -10.18
C GLY A 73 11.92 -9.16 -11.23
N ARG A 74 11.42 -9.12 -12.48
CA ARG A 74 12.14 -8.55 -13.62
C ARG A 74 12.37 -7.05 -13.46
N VAL A 75 11.37 -6.30 -12.99
CA VAL A 75 11.47 -4.84 -12.79
C VAL A 75 12.62 -4.49 -11.85
N SER A 76 12.71 -5.16 -10.69
CA SER A 76 13.80 -4.94 -9.74
C SER A 76 15.17 -5.35 -10.32
N ALA A 77 15.24 -6.45 -11.07
CA ALA A 77 16.49 -6.88 -11.69
C ALA A 77 16.97 -5.90 -12.77
N THR A 78 16.05 -5.38 -13.59
CA THR A 78 16.34 -4.35 -14.60
C THR A 78 16.79 -3.04 -13.96
N LEU A 79 16.20 -2.66 -12.81
CA LEU A 79 16.63 -1.50 -12.03
C LEU A 79 18.09 -1.64 -11.59
N GLU A 80 18.44 -2.80 -11.00
CA GLU A 80 19.81 -3.07 -10.56
C GLU A 80 20.81 -3.03 -11.72
N MET A 81 20.43 -3.55 -12.88
CA MET A 81 21.26 -3.47 -14.08
C MET A 81 21.45 -2.02 -14.55
N ALA A 82 20.38 -1.24 -14.59
CA ALA A 82 20.43 0.16 -14.99
C ALA A 82 21.33 0.99 -14.04
N GLU A 83 21.19 0.81 -12.72
CA GLU A 83 22.04 1.52 -11.75
C GLU A 83 23.52 1.13 -11.87
N ARG A 84 23.83 -0.15 -12.14
CA ARG A 84 25.21 -0.58 -12.41
C ARG A 84 25.80 0.04 -13.67
N LEU A 85 24.99 0.33 -14.69
CA LEU A 85 25.46 1.04 -15.88
C LEU A 85 25.76 2.51 -15.55
N LEU A 86 24.91 3.17 -14.75
CA LEU A 86 25.19 4.51 -14.25
C LEU A 86 26.47 4.58 -13.42
N GLU A 87 26.70 3.61 -12.53
CA GLU A 87 27.94 3.50 -11.73
C GLU A 87 29.20 3.35 -12.59
N LYS A 88 29.08 2.71 -13.77
CA LYS A 88 30.17 2.57 -14.75
C LYS A 88 30.41 3.84 -15.59
N GLY A 89 29.58 4.87 -15.43
CA GLY A 89 29.71 6.13 -16.16
C GLY A 89 29.01 6.15 -17.52
N GLU A 90 28.09 5.20 -17.77
CA GLU A 90 27.28 5.23 -19.00
C GLU A 90 26.36 6.45 -19.05
N CYS A 91 25.94 6.83 -20.27
CA CYS A 91 25.11 8.01 -20.49
C CYS A 91 23.76 7.88 -19.75
N ALA A 92 23.51 8.78 -18.80
CA ALA A 92 22.35 8.68 -17.92
C ALA A 92 21.00 8.73 -18.66
N SER A 93 20.89 9.55 -19.72
CA SER A 93 19.67 9.62 -20.52
C SER A 93 19.39 8.34 -21.30
N GLU A 94 20.43 7.71 -21.85
CA GLU A 94 20.31 6.45 -22.59
C GLU A 94 19.94 5.31 -21.66
N VAL A 95 20.61 5.19 -20.51
CA VAL A 95 20.30 4.17 -19.50
C VAL A 95 18.86 4.30 -19.02
N LYS A 96 18.39 5.53 -18.75
CA LYS A 96 17.00 5.78 -18.32
C LYS A 96 15.98 5.39 -19.38
N GLU A 97 16.21 5.73 -20.65
CA GLU A 97 15.29 5.37 -21.73
C GLU A 97 15.29 3.84 -21.98
N MET A 98 16.45 3.19 -21.93
CA MET A 98 16.53 1.74 -22.01
C MET A 98 15.82 1.05 -20.85
N PHE A 99 16.00 1.56 -19.63
CA PHE A 99 15.31 1.07 -18.44
C PHE A 99 13.80 1.18 -18.63
N ARG A 100 13.30 2.38 -18.99
CA ARG A 100 11.88 2.65 -19.23
C ARG A 100 11.27 1.64 -20.21
N ARG A 101 11.86 1.48 -21.39
CA ARG A 101 11.39 0.53 -22.42
C ARG A 101 11.32 -0.93 -21.97
N GLN A 102 12.19 -1.33 -21.04
CA GLN A 102 12.23 -2.70 -20.54
C GLN A 102 11.23 -2.94 -19.40
N VAL A 103 10.85 -1.91 -18.64
CA VAL A 103 9.94 -2.06 -17.50
C VAL A 103 8.50 -1.75 -17.85
N GLU A 104 8.23 -0.85 -18.80
CA GLU A 104 6.86 -0.48 -19.20
C GLU A 104 5.95 -1.67 -19.54
N PRO A 105 6.40 -2.68 -20.30
CA PRO A 105 5.57 -3.85 -20.63
C PRO A 105 5.21 -4.73 -19.42
N GLU A 106 5.88 -4.56 -18.27
CA GLU A 106 5.59 -5.32 -17.07
C GLU A 106 4.44 -4.71 -16.25
N PHE A 107 4.04 -3.47 -16.54
CA PHE A 107 2.96 -2.80 -15.83
C PHE A 107 1.60 -3.08 -16.47
N PRO A 108 0.52 -3.09 -15.68
CA PRO A 108 -0.81 -3.38 -16.19
C PRO A 108 -1.31 -2.25 -17.11
N GLU A 109 -2.07 -2.64 -18.13
CA GLU A 109 -2.81 -1.77 -19.04
C GLU A 109 -4.32 -1.98 -18.88
N GLU A 110 -5.13 -1.20 -19.62
CA GLU A 110 -6.57 -1.39 -19.68
C GLU A 110 -6.94 -2.85 -20.03
N GLY A 111 -7.90 -3.42 -19.29
CA GLY A 111 -8.29 -4.83 -19.38
C GLY A 111 -7.44 -5.80 -18.56
N SER A 112 -6.32 -5.35 -17.98
CA SER A 112 -5.48 -6.20 -17.13
C SER A 112 -6.19 -6.61 -15.84
N ILE A 113 -5.87 -7.80 -15.34
CA ILE A 113 -6.39 -8.31 -14.06
C ILE A 113 -5.29 -8.24 -13.00
N VAL A 114 -5.53 -7.49 -11.93
CA VAL A 114 -4.57 -7.24 -10.85
C VAL A 114 -5.17 -7.51 -9.48
N ASP A 115 -4.33 -7.79 -8.48
CA ASP A 115 -4.79 -7.83 -7.08
C ASP A 115 -4.99 -6.42 -6.52
N VAL A 116 -5.95 -6.23 -5.62
CA VAL A 116 -6.09 -4.97 -4.87
C VAL A 116 -5.62 -5.21 -3.43
N LYS A 117 -4.48 -4.65 -3.07
CA LYS A 117 -3.82 -4.82 -1.77
C LYS A 117 -4.09 -3.62 -0.87
N HIS A 118 -4.94 -3.82 0.12
CA HIS A 118 -5.31 -2.84 1.13
C HIS A 118 -4.42 -3.03 2.37
N VAL A 119 -3.45 -2.13 2.57
CA VAL A 119 -2.57 -2.20 3.75
C VAL A 119 -3.21 -1.43 4.89
N LYS A 120 -3.37 -2.05 6.06
CA LYS A 120 -3.89 -1.40 7.26
C LYS A 120 -2.77 -0.67 8.00
N LEU A 121 -3.13 0.28 8.87
CA LEU A 121 -2.18 0.98 9.74
C LEU A 121 -1.43 0.04 10.70
N SER A 122 -1.97 -1.16 10.94
CA SER A 122 -1.29 -2.23 11.69
C SER A 122 -0.18 -2.94 10.92
N GLY A 123 -0.02 -2.66 9.61
CA GLY A 123 0.88 -3.37 8.70
C GLY A 123 0.28 -4.61 8.04
N SER A 124 -0.88 -5.08 8.51
CA SER A 124 -1.58 -6.22 7.88
C SER A 124 -2.04 -5.87 6.46
N VAL A 125 -1.91 -6.80 5.52
CA VAL A 125 -2.30 -6.61 4.13
C VAL A 125 -3.54 -7.45 3.83
N PHE A 126 -4.66 -6.77 3.54
CA PHE A 126 -5.88 -7.39 3.05
C PHE A 126 -5.90 -7.41 1.53
N ASN A 127 -5.99 -8.60 0.94
CA ASN A 127 -6.26 -8.71 -0.49
C ASN A 127 -7.78 -8.64 -0.72
N LEU A 128 -8.21 -7.57 -1.36
CA LEU A 128 -9.60 -7.27 -1.71
C LEU A 128 -10.11 -8.07 -2.92
N GLY A 129 -9.25 -8.92 -3.49
CA GLY A 129 -9.52 -9.77 -4.63
C GLY A 129 -8.97 -9.22 -5.93
N LYS A 130 -9.28 -9.91 -7.02
CA LYS A 130 -8.91 -9.51 -8.38
C LYS A 130 -9.80 -8.37 -8.85
N ALA A 131 -9.18 -7.37 -9.46
CA ALA A 131 -9.81 -6.26 -10.14
C ALA A 131 -9.42 -6.24 -11.61
N THR A 132 -10.34 -5.78 -12.45
CA THR A 132 -10.06 -5.46 -13.85
C THR A 132 -9.77 -3.96 -13.95
N ILE A 133 -8.68 -3.58 -14.61
CA ILE A 133 -8.41 -2.19 -14.97
C ILE A 133 -9.42 -1.80 -16.06
N GLU A 134 -10.34 -0.89 -15.75
CA GLU A 134 -11.33 -0.40 -16.72
C GLU A 134 -10.76 0.76 -17.54
N SER A 135 -9.87 1.56 -16.96
CA SER A 135 -9.15 2.64 -17.64
C SER A 135 -7.91 3.01 -16.82
N LEU A 136 -6.81 3.26 -17.51
CA LEU A 136 -5.58 3.79 -16.92
C LEU A 136 -5.00 4.84 -17.85
N ASP A 137 -5.03 6.10 -17.41
CA ASP A 137 -4.40 7.22 -18.09
C ASP A 137 -3.27 7.82 -17.24
N ALA A 138 -2.66 8.92 -17.70
CA ALA A 138 -1.53 9.55 -17.01
C ALA A 138 -1.86 10.04 -15.59
N ASP A 139 -3.13 10.39 -15.34
CA ASP A 139 -3.57 11.07 -14.12
C ASP A 139 -4.62 10.28 -13.34
N ARG A 140 -5.24 9.25 -13.92
CA ARG A 140 -6.39 8.57 -13.35
C ARG A 140 -6.35 7.07 -13.59
N LEU A 141 -6.81 6.36 -12.55
CA LEU A 141 -6.99 4.92 -12.55
C LEU A 141 -8.46 4.61 -12.21
N THR A 142 -9.11 3.83 -13.06
CA THR A 142 -10.42 3.24 -12.82
C THR A 142 -10.32 1.73 -12.90
N TYR A 143 -10.82 1.04 -11.89
CA TYR A 143 -10.83 -0.42 -11.83
C TYR A 143 -12.11 -0.94 -11.21
N SER A 144 -12.51 -2.15 -11.57
CA SER A 144 -13.71 -2.76 -11.05
C SER A 144 -13.48 -4.13 -10.44
N ARG A 145 -14.32 -4.48 -9.45
CA ARG A 145 -14.34 -5.79 -8.82
C ARG A 145 -15.77 -6.33 -8.76
N THR A 146 -15.91 -7.63 -8.97
CA THR A 146 -17.17 -8.34 -8.70
C THR A 146 -17.19 -8.83 -7.26
N ILE A 147 -18.23 -8.44 -6.53
CA ILE A 147 -18.46 -8.86 -5.15
C ILE A 147 -18.89 -10.34 -5.15
N LYS A 148 -18.30 -11.13 -4.26
CA LYS A 148 -18.50 -12.60 -4.24
C LYS A 148 -19.41 -13.10 -3.14
N CYS A 149 -19.64 -12.31 -2.10
CA CYS A 149 -20.35 -12.75 -0.91
C CYS A 149 -21.43 -11.75 -0.54
N ASP A 150 -22.55 -12.28 -0.06
CA ASP A 150 -23.66 -11.52 0.47
C ASP A 150 -23.29 -10.89 1.84
N GLY A 151 -24.01 -9.84 2.22
CA GLY A 151 -23.83 -9.16 3.50
C GLY A 151 -24.49 -7.80 3.50
N ILE A 152 -23.89 -6.85 4.22
CA ILE A 152 -24.32 -5.44 4.25
C ILE A 152 -23.11 -4.57 3.92
N TYR A 153 -23.30 -3.50 3.17
CA TYR A 153 -22.28 -2.46 3.06
C TYR A 153 -22.32 -1.58 4.31
N ASP A 154 -21.36 -1.81 5.21
CA ASP A 154 -21.24 -1.16 6.51
C ASP A 154 -21.06 0.36 6.38
N GLY A 155 -22.06 1.13 6.77
CA GLY A 155 -22.09 2.57 6.57
C GLY A 155 -23.19 3.02 5.61
N LEU A 156 -23.41 2.31 4.51
CA LEU A 156 -24.56 2.56 3.64
C LEU A 156 -25.84 1.91 4.17
N ASN A 157 -25.71 0.84 4.96
CA ASN A 157 -26.84 0.06 5.50
C ASN A 157 -27.77 -0.48 4.40
N VAL A 158 -27.17 -0.88 3.27
CA VAL A 158 -27.87 -1.49 2.13
C VAL A 158 -27.37 -2.92 1.88
N PRO A 159 -28.21 -3.81 1.31
CA PRO A 159 -27.81 -5.17 1.01
C PRO A 159 -26.62 -5.23 0.07
N LYS A 160 -25.59 -5.97 0.48
CA LYS A 160 -24.47 -6.38 -0.35
C LYS A 160 -24.78 -7.76 -0.89
N GLU A 161 -24.70 -7.93 -2.19
CA GLU A 161 -25.09 -9.17 -2.86
C GLU A 161 -23.95 -9.67 -3.75
N ALA A 162 -23.77 -11.00 -3.79
CA ALA A 162 -22.82 -11.64 -4.68
C ALA A 162 -23.19 -11.34 -6.12
N GLY A 163 -22.32 -10.67 -6.86
CA GLY A 163 -22.49 -10.18 -8.23
C GLY A 163 -22.67 -8.66 -8.35
N ASP A 164 -22.78 -7.95 -7.22
CA ASP A 164 -22.61 -6.49 -7.23
C ASP A 164 -21.25 -6.10 -7.85
N LYS A 165 -21.20 -4.94 -8.51
CA LYS A 165 -19.96 -4.38 -9.07
C LYS A 165 -19.48 -3.23 -8.19
N ALA A 166 -18.23 -3.30 -7.73
CA ALA A 166 -17.55 -2.20 -7.07
C ALA A 166 -16.64 -1.51 -8.07
N VAL A 167 -17.00 -0.31 -8.52
CA VAL A 167 -16.23 0.51 -9.46
C VAL A 167 -15.46 1.54 -8.67
N SER A 168 -14.14 1.47 -8.71
CA SER A 168 -13.23 2.35 -7.97
C SER A 168 -12.48 3.28 -8.91
N GLU A 169 -12.37 4.54 -8.52
CA GLU A 169 -11.68 5.59 -9.27
C GLU A 169 -10.77 6.39 -8.34
N THR A 170 -9.59 6.74 -8.83
CA THR A 170 -8.65 7.62 -8.14
C THR A 170 -7.86 8.45 -9.14
N ILE A 171 -7.55 9.68 -8.75
CA ILE A 171 -6.50 10.47 -9.40
C ILE A 171 -5.16 9.98 -8.84
N LEU A 172 -4.18 9.73 -9.70
CA LEU A 172 -2.84 9.29 -9.30
C LEU A 172 -2.16 10.41 -8.52
N GLY A 173 -1.64 10.07 -7.32
CA GLY A 173 -1.05 11.04 -6.41
C GLY A 173 -2.02 11.65 -5.38
N GLU A 174 -3.34 11.45 -5.54
CA GLU A 174 -4.32 11.88 -4.54
C GLU A 174 -4.46 10.87 -3.39
N ASP A 175 -4.85 11.39 -2.22
CA ASP A 175 -4.96 10.64 -0.95
C ASP A 175 -6.38 10.05 -0.72
N TYR A 176 -7.08 9.67 -1.79
CA TYR A 176 -8.40 9.03 -1.68
C TYR A 176 -8.78 8.19 -2.90
N ILE A 177 -9.59 7.15 -2.67
CA ILE A 177 -10.26 6.36 -3.71
C ILE A 177 -11.76 6.50 -3.54
N ILE A 178 -12.48 6.78 -4.63
CA ILE A 178 -13.94 6.73 -4.67
C ILE A 178 -14.36 5.35 -5.16
N THR A 179 -15.17 4.62 -4.41
CA THR A 179 -15.75 3.34 -4.82
C THR A 179 -17.28 3.45 -4.87
N LYS A 180 -17.85 3.35 -6.08
CA LYS A 180 -19.29 3.21 -6.31
C LYS A 180 -19.68 1.74 -6.27
N TYR A 181 -20.70 1.40 -5.50
CA TYR A 181 -21.26 0.06 -5.44
C TYR A 181 -22.54 0.01 -6.25
N LEU A 182 -22.57 -0.87 -7.25
CA LEU A 182 -23.68 -1.07 -8.18
C LEU A 182 -24.26 -2.46 -7.97
N SER A 183 -25.59 -2.59 -8.05
CA SER A 183 -26.24 -3.90 -8.14
C SER A 183 -25.83 -4.63 -9.42
N LYS A 184 -26.16 -5.92 -9.54
CA LYS A 184 -26.04 -6.68 -10.80
C LYS A 184 -26.69 -5.99 -11.99
N ASP A 185 -27.81 -5.32 -11.74
CA ASP A 185 -28.59 -4.60 -12.76
C ASP A 185 -28.07 -3.17 -13.01
N GLY A 186 -26.96 -2.78 -12.38
CA GLY A 186 -26.32 -1.47 -12.57
C GLY A 186 -26.91 -0.35 -11.70
N VAL A 187 -27.78 -0.65 -10.73
CA VAL A 187 -28.39 0.37 -9.85
C VAL A 187 -27.40 0.78 -8.76
N LEU A 188 -27.17 2.09 -8.60
CA LEU A 188 -26.30 2.62 -7.54
C LEU A 188 -26.87 2.31 -6.14
N LYS A 189 -26.11 1.55 -5.37
CA LYS A 189 -26.39 1.24 -3.95
C LYS A 189 -25.74 2.27 -2.99
N GLY A 190 -24.77 3.03 -3.47
CA GLY A 190 -24.09 4.10 -2.76
C GLY A 190 -22.60 4.15 -3.09
N ALA A 191 -21.87 5.06 -2.44
CA ALA A 191 -20.45 5.23 -2.68
C ALA A 191 -19.66 5.45 -1.37
N TYR A 192 -18.40 5.04 -1.40
CA TYR A 192 -17.43 5.32 -0.35
C TYR A 192 -16.31 6.16 -0.94
N VAL A 193 -15.78 7.07 -0.14
CA VAL A 193 -14.50 7.71 -0.38
C VAL A 193 -13.55 7.25 0.71
N ASN A 194 -12.68 6.29 0.38
CA ASN A 194 -11.68 5.78 1.30
C ASN A 194 -10.48 6.71 1.30
N LEU A 195 -10.18 7.33 2.44
CA LEU A 195 -8.99 8.15 2.60
C LEU A 195 -7.80 7.21 2.79
N ASN A 196 -6.81 7.32 1.89
CA ASN A 196 -5.67 6.43 1.84
C ASN A 196 -4.41 7.19 1.43
N THR A 197 -3.26 6.53 1.48
CA THR A 197 -2.06 7.05 0.82
C THR A 197 -2.21 6.94 -0.70
N PRO A 198 -1.48 7.75 -1.50
CA PRO A 198 -1.59 7.68 -2.94
C PRO A 198 -1.33 6.28 -3.47
N VAL A 199 -2.18 5.87 -4.39
CA VAL A 199 -2.18 4.54 -4.97
C VAL A 199 -0.89 4.28 -5.74
N GLU A 200 -0.28 3.13 -5.48
CA GLU A 200 0.83 2.58 -6.26
C GLU A 200 0.35 1.44 -7.15
N ILE A 201 0.70 1.51 -8.43
CA ILE A 201 0.38 0.48 -9.43
C ILE A 201 1.62 -0.39 -9.64
N TYR A 202 1.59 -1.61 -9.12
CA TYR A 202 2.61 -2.63 -9.33
C TYR A 202 2.24 -3.55 -10.50
N PRO A 203 3.21 -4.29 -11.08
CA PRO A 203 2.98 -5.22 -12.18
C PRO A 203 1.75 -6.12 -12.04
N ASN A 204 1.48 -6.60 -10.82
CA ASN A 204 0.39 -7.54 -10.55
C ASN A 204 -0.61 -7.02 -9.50
N ALA A 205 -0.49 -5.78 -9.04
CA ALA A 205 -1.31 -5.30 -7.94
C ALA A 205 -1.47 -3.77 -7.89
N ILE A 206 -2.65 -3.31 -7.49
CA ILE A 206 -2.87 -1.96 -6.98
C ILE A 206 -2.65 -2.02 -5.47
N ARG A 207 -1.85 -1.11 -4.89
CA ARG A 207 -1.52 -1.10 -3.46
C ARG A 207 -1.62 0.31 -2.87
N TYR A 208 -2.16 0.40 -1.66
CA TYR A 208 -2.22 1.64 -0.89
C TYR A 208 -2.36 1.32 0.61
N VAL A 209 -2.02 2.29 1.46
CA VAL A 209 -2.25 2.24 2.91
C VAL A 209 -3.56 2.93 3.24
N ASP A 210 -4.48 2.19 3.84
CA ASP A 210 -5.72 2.67 4.42
C ASP A 210 -5.43 3.62 5.59
N LEU A 211 -6.03 4.80 5.60
CA LEU A 211 -5.98 5.67 6.78
C LEU A 211 -7.17 5.44 7.72
N GLU A 212 -7.99 4.42 7.44
CA GLU A 212 -9.09 3.96 8.29
C GLU A 212 -10.17 5.05 8.53
N VAL A 213 -10.29 6.01 7.61
CA VAL A 213 -11.35 7.02 7.59
C VAL A 213 -12.03 6.98 6.23
N ASP A 214 -13.35 6.93 6.25
CA ASP A 214 -14.17 6.84 5.05
C ASP A 214 -15.24 7.93 5.05
N VAL A 215 -15.57 8.45 3.87
CA VAL A 215 -16.79 9.25 3.67
C VAL A 215 -17.80 8.40 2.92
N CYS A 216 -18.95 8.14 3.54
CA CYS A 216 -20.06 7.44 2.91
C CYS A 216 -21.02 8.43 2.25
N LEU A 217 -21.49 8.06 1.06
CA LEU A 217 -22.55 8.73 0.34
C LEU A 217 -23.69 7.74 0.14
N LEU A 218 -24.82 8.01 0.78
CA LEU A 218 -26.01 7.18 0.69
C LEU A 218 -26.80 7.50 -0.59
N PRO A 219 -27.64 6.57 -1.07
CA PRO A 219 -28.51 6.79 -2.23
C PRO A 219 -29.45 7.99 -2.10
N ASP A 220 -29.82 8.37 -0.88
CA ASP A 220 -30.66 9.53 -0.60
C ASP A 220 -29.89 10.88 -0.63
N GLY A 221 -28.60 10.83 -0.95
CA GLY A 221 -27.71 11.99 -1.01
C GLY A 221 -27.12 12.39 0.35
N SER A 222 -27.48 11.71 1.44
CA SER A 222 -26.88 11.97 2.75
C SER A 222 -25.42 11.53 2.78
N LYS A 223 -24.59 12.32 3.48
CA LYS A 223 -23.15 12.10 3.56
C LYS A 223 -22.72 12.01 5.02
N LYS A 224 -21.78 11.11 5.33
CA LYS A 224 -21.22 11.00 6.68
C LYS A 224 -19.77 10.54 6.66
N ILE A 225 -18.98 11.02 7.62
CA ILE A 225 -17.64 10.50 7.88
C ILE A 225 -17.77 9.33 8.86
N LEU A 226 -17.11 8.22 8.56
CA LEU A 226 -17.04 7.03 9.40
C LEU A 226 -15.62 6.83 9.95
N GLU A 227 -15.55 6.03 11.02
CA GLU A 227 -14.31 5.46 11.54
C GLU A 227 -13.24 6.47 12.03
N VAL A 228 -13.60 7.73 12.31
CA VAL A 228 -12.66 8.75 12.85
C VAL A 228 -11.92 8.26 14.11
N ASN A 229 -12.60 7.51 14.97
CA ASN A 229 -12.02 6.94 16.20
C ASN A 229 -10.83 6.00 15.92
N LYS A 230 -10.80 5.31 14.78
CA LYS A 230 -9.69 4.43 14.40
C LYS A 230 -8.43 5.23 14.08
N LEU A 231 -8.58 6.32 13.32
CA LEU A 231 -7.49 7.25 13.02
C LEU A 231 -6.97 7.93 14.31
N GLU A 232 -7.84 8.35 15.22
CA GLU A 232 -7.45 8.86 16.55
C GLU A 232 -6.68 7.80 17.36
N GLY A 233 -7.16 6.55 17.36
CA GLY A 233 -6.48 5.42 17.98
C GLY A 233 -5.10 5.15 17.38
N ALA A 234 -4.92 5.33 16.07
CA ALA A 234 -3.62 5.23 15.41
C ALA A 234 -2.66 6.35 15.83
N LEU A 235 -3.16 7.58 15.97
CA LEU A 235 -2.37 8.71 16.48
C LEU A 235 -1.93 8.47 17.92
N ASN A 236 -2.85 8.07 18.80
CA ASN A 236 -2.57 7.81 20.22
C ASN A 236 -1.54 6.70 20.45
N ARG A 237 -1.48 5.72 19.54
CA ARG A 237 -0.47 4.64 19.54
C ARG A 237 0.84 5.03 18.86
N GLY A 238 0.94 6.23 18.29
CA GLY A 238 2.12 6.69 17.55
C GLY A 238 2.34 6.00 16.20
N LEU A 239 1.31 5.35 15.63
CA LEU A 239 1.41 4.70 14.31
C LEU A 239 1.40 5.71 13.17
N ILE A 240 0.79 6.88 13.39
CA ILE A 240 0.76 7.99 12.44
C ILE A 240 1.22 9.28 13.12
N SER A 241 1.77 10.21 12.33
CA SER A 241 2.13 11.53 12.83
C SER A 241 0.91 12.41 13.03
N LYS A 242 1.01 13.38 13.94
CA LYS A 242 -0.01 14.42 14.14
C LYS A 242 -0.31 15.19 12.84
N GLN A 243 0.72 15.44 12.04
CA GLN A 243 0.58 16.12 10.75
C GLN A 243 -0.27 15.31 9.77
N LEU A 244 -0.06 13.99 9.69
CA LEU A 244 -0.86 13.11 8.83
C LEU A 244 -2.31 13.07 9.31
N PHE A 245 -2.53 12.92 10.62
CA PHE A 245 -3.86 12.95 11.23
C PHE A 245 -4.66 14.22 10.85
N GLU A 246 -4.06 15.39 11.06
CA GLU A 246 -4.71 16.68 10.77
C GLU A 246 -4.98 16.86 9.27
N LYS A 247 -4.03 16.45 8.42
CA LYS A 247 -4.18 16.49 6.96
C LYS A 247 -5.35 15.60 6.50
N THR A 248 -5.42 14.36 7.00
CA THR A 248 -6.46 13.40 6.64
C THR A 248 -7.84 13.88 7.08
N LEU A 249 -7.98 14.37 8.32
CA LEU A 249 -9.27 14.92 8.78
C LEU A 249 -9.71 16.14 7.99
N LYS A 250 -8.78 17.05 7.67
CA LYS A 250 -9.09 18.21 6.85
C LYS A 250 -9.55 17.79 5.46
N LYS A 251 -8.89 16.80 4.85
CA LYS A 251 -9.26 16.25 3.54
C LYS A 251 -10.64 15.58 3.59
N ALA A 252 -10.92 14.76 4.61
CA ALA A 252 -12.22 14.11 4.79
C ALA A 252 -13.37 15.12 4.91
N LYS A 253 -13.19 16.20 5.69
CA LYS A 253 -14.18 17.28 5.80
C LYS A 253 -14.42 18.00 4.48
N ARG A 254 -13.34 18.32 3.75
CA ARG A 254 -13.45 18.94 2.43
C ARG A 254 -14.18 18.04 1.43
N ILE A 255 -13.87 16.75 1.41
CA ILE A 255 -14.56 15.78 0.56
C ILE A 255 -16.05 15.73 0.92
N LEU A 256 -16.39 15.72 2.21
CA LEU A 256 -17.79 15.74 2.67
C LEU A 256 -18.57 16.95 2.11
N GLU A 257 -17.94 18.12 2.11
CA GLU A 257 -18.51 19.38 1.58
C GLU A 257 -18.63 19.34 0.05
N ASP A 258 -17.54 19.01 -0.65
CA ASP A 258 -17.41 19.18 -2.11
C ASP A 258 -18.03 18.04 -2.94
N ILE A 259 -18.21 16.84 -2.38
CA ILE A 259 -18.56 15.68 -3.21
C ILE A 259 -20.00 15.72 -3.70
N GLU A 260 -20.22 15.71 -5.01
CA GLU A 260 -21.54 15.53 -5.61
C GLU A 260 -21.58 14.16 -6.30
N ILE A 261 -22.65 13.40 -6.12
CA ILE A 261 -22.84 12.14 -6.87
C ILE A 261 -23.18 12.55 -8.30
N ILE A 262 -22.21 12.49 -9.21
CA ILE A 262 -22.51 12.46 -10.63
C ILE A 262 -23.13 11.09 -10.92
N SER A 263 -24.44 11.13 -11.21
CA SER A 263 -25.29 10.02 -11.63
C SER A 263 -24.80 9.38 -12.92
#